data_AF-A0AAW7KHW4-F1
#
_entry.id   AF-A0AAW7KHW4-F1
#
_cell.length_a   1.000
_cell.length_b   1.000
_cell.length_c   1.000
_cell.angle_alpha   90.00
_cell.angle_beta   90.00
_cell.angle_gamma   90.00
#
_symmetry.space_group_name_H-M   'P 1'
#
loop_
_entity.id
_entity.type
_entity.pdbx_description
1 polymer ?
#
loop_
_entity_poly.entity_id
_entity_poly.type
_entity_poly.pdbx_seq_one_letter_code
_entity_poly.pdbx_strand_id
1 'polypeptide(L)'
;MKALYLLLPLSMMLTACSSTSDKQVSDEMLSIIDLSSPELRSKAGEYWDVVKRVEPRYPIEAAKKSISGCVELATLINSQGKAQGYKVISSYPEGVFDNNAAAAVGLWRWKATTENTSNQPVLTYLKMDFMVSPKPTDAEYLAHCSKNKT
;
A
#
# COMPACT_ATOMS: atom_id res chain seq x y z
N MET A 1 58.29 11.60 52.09
CA MET A 1 57.41 12.59 51.44
C MET A 1 57.18 12.11 50.02
N LYS A 2 55.91 11.86 49.68
CA LYS A 2 55.47 11.17 48.46
C LYS A 2 55.27 12.16 47.32
N ALA A 3 55.93 11.93 46.20
CA ALA A 3 55.43 12.20 44.85
C ALA A 3 56.46 11.69 43.83
N LEU A 4 56.06 10.79 42.93
CA LEU A 4 56.14 11.06 41.49
C LEU A 4 55.37 9.97 40.73
N TYR A 5 54.32 10.40 40.03
CA TYR A 5 53.49 9.62 39.12
C TYR A 5 54.26 9.28 37.85
N LEU A 6 53.96 8.12 37.22
CA LEU A 6 53.99 7.96 35.76
C LEU A 6 53.34 6.63 35.30
N LEU A 7 52.43 6.79 34.33
CA LEU A 7 52.00 5.87 33.25
C LEU A 7 50.69 5.03 33.40
N LEU A 8 49.65 5.58 32.73
CA LEU A 8 48.51 5.00 31.98
C LEU A 8 48.59 3.49 31.61
N PRO A 9 47.45 2.77 31.43
CA PRO A 9 46.44 3.16 30.43
C PRO A 9 44.95 2.89 30.72
N LEU A 10 44.17 3.87 30.26
CA LEU A 10 42.95 3.77 29.44
C LEU A 10 42.55 2.34 29.00
N SER A 11 41.41 1.85 29.49
CA SER A 11 40.55 0.95 28.71
C SER A 11 39.09 1.06 29.16
N MET A 12 38.36 1.93 28.48
CA MET A 12 36.91 1.88 28.38
C MET A 12 36.50 0.55 27.73
N MET A 13 35.92 -0.36 28.50
CA MET A 13 35.22 -1.51 27.93
C MET A 13 33.79 -1.08 27.59
N LEU A 14 33.61 -0.51 26.40
CA LEU A 14 32.30 -0.37 25.76
C LEU A 14 31.92 -1.73 25.20
N THR A 15 31.01 -2.44 25.87
CA THR A 15 30.38 -3.65 25.34
C THR A 15 29.43 -3.27 24.22
N ALA A 16 29.86 -3.50 22.98
CA ALA A 16 29.03 -3.39 21.80
C ALA A 16 27.97 -4.52 21.80
N CYS A 17 26.70 -4.15 21.66
CA CYS A 17 25.65 -5.11 21.30
C CYS A 17 25.83 -5.48 19.81
N SER A 18 26.03 -6.75 19.51
CA SER A 18 25.85 -7.28 18.16
C SER A 18 24.39 -7.69 18.02
N SER A 19 23.59 -6.91 17.30
CA SER A 19 22.25 -7.34 16.87
C SER A 19 22.36 -7.81 15.42
N THR A 20 22.26 -9.12 15.22
CA THR A 20 22.22 -9.72 13.88
C THR A 20 20.77 -9.84 13.43
N SER A 21 20.47 -9.34 12.23
CA SER A 21 19.56 -9.94 11.24
C SER A 21 19.10 -8.86 10.23
N ASP A 22 20.03 -8.30 9.47
CA ASP A 22 19.68 -7.68 8.19
C ASP A 22 19.37 -8.80 7.19
N LYS A 23 18.08 -9.05 6.95
CA LYS A 23 17.66 -9.83 5.79
C LYS A 23 18.12 -9.08 4.56
N GLN A 24 18.95 -9.71 3.74
CA GLN A 24 19.30 -9.23 2.41
C GLN A 24 18.02 -9.03 1.59
N VAL A 25 17.60 -7.78 1.49
CA VAL A 25 16.63 -7.28 0.52
C VAL A 25 17.43 -7.06 -0.77
N SER A 26 17.11 -7.83 -1.82
CA SER A 26 17.79 -7.74 -3.11
C SER A 26 17.74 -6.31 -3.67
N ASP A 27 18.85 -5.86 -4.24
CA ASP A 27 19.14 -4.52 -4.80
C ASP A 27 18.03 -3.96 -5.73
N GLU A 28 17.23 -4.82 -6.39
CA GLU A 28 16.04 -4.41 -7.18
C GLU A 28 14.92 -3.77 -6.35
N MET A 29 14.77 -4.14 -5.08
CA MET A 29 13.73 -3.63 -4.17
C MET A 29 14.08 -2.23 -3.63
N LEU A 30 15.29 -1.72 -3.86
CA LEU A 30 15.73 -0.39 -3.41
C LEU A 30 15.21 0.77 -4.26
N SER A 31 14.44 0.51 -5.33
CA SER A 31 13.89 1.57 -6.20
C SER A 31 12.35 1.70 -6.18
N ILE A 32 11.66 1.02 -5.24
CA ILE A 32 10.21 1.14 -5.10
C ILE A 32 9.87 2.29 -4.15
N ILE A 33 9.05 3.23 -4.60
CA ILE A 33 8.48 4.27 -3.75
C ILE A 33 7.20 3.71 -3.10
N ASP A 34 7.20 3.56 -1.78
CA ASP A 34 6.02 3.11 -1.04
C ASP A 34 5.12 4.29 -0.65
N LEU A 35 3.99 4.42 -1.36
CA LEU A 35 2.93 5.39 -1.11
C LEU A 35 1.63 4.69 -0.66
N SER A 36 1.71 3.45 -0.18
CA SER A 36 0.54 2.69 0.27
C SER A 36 0.11 3.04 1.71
N SER A 37 1.00 3.69 2.48
CA SER A 37 0.73 4.15 3.85
C SER A 37 -0.33 5.26 3.86
N PRO A 38 -1.23 5.32 4.86
CA PRO A 38 -2.34 6.28 4.92
C PRO A 38 -1.96 7.75 4.67
N GLU A 39 -0.80 8.17 5.16
CA GLU A 39 -0.29 9.55 5.06
C GLU A 39 0.15 9.93 3.64
N LEU A 40 0.49 8.94 2.81
CA LEU A 40 1.11 9.14 1.49
C LEU A 40 0.20 8.78 0.32
N ARG A 41 -0.99 8.19 0.57
CA ARG A 41 -1.89 7.68 -0.49
C ARG A 41 -2.29 8.72 -1.53
N SER A 42 -2.40 9.99 -1.14
CA SER A 42 -2.73 11.09 -2.05
C SER A 42 -1.62 11.42 -3.04
N LYS A 43 -0.36 11.08 -2.72
CA LYS A 43 0.82 11.43 -3.53
C LYS A 43 1.02 10.52 -4.73
N ALA A 44 0.32 9.39 -4.84
CA ALA A 44 0.47 8.49 -5.99
C ALA A 44 0.18 9.17 -7.34
N GLY A 45 -0.75 10.13 -7.35
CA GLY A 45 -1.06 10.94 -8.53
C GLY A 45 0.05 11.92 -8.94
N GLU A 46 1.05 12.18 -8.08
CA GLU A 46 2.24 12.96 -8.45
C GLU A 46 3.14 12.16 -9.41
N TYR A 47 3.05 10.83 -9.41
CA TYR A 47 3.93 9.95 -10.19
C TYR A 47 3.24 9.27 -11.38
N TRP A 48 1.96 8.93 -11.23
CA TRP A 48 1.22 8.12 -12.19
C TRP A 48 -0.21 8.63 -12.39
N ASP A 49 -0.54 8.96 -13.64
CA ASP A 49 -1.90 9.30 -14.07
C ASP A 49 -2.64 8.04 -14.52
N VAL A 50 -3.87 7.82 -14.02
CA VAL A 50 -4.72 6.72 -14.50
C VAL A 50 -5.21 7.03 -15.92
N VAL A 51 -4.80 6.23 -16.90
CA VAL A 51 -5.26 6.36 -18.30
C VAL A 51 -6.35 5.35 -18.66
N LYS A 52 -6.39 4.22 -17.95
CA LYS A 52 -7.46 3.23 -18.07
C LYS A 52 -7.87 2.79 -16.69
N ARG A 53 -9.11 3.11 -16.33
CA ARG A 53 -9.79 2.62 -15.13
C ARG A 53 -10.80 1.56 -15.56
N VAL A 54 -10.73 0.39 -14.94
CA VAL A 54 -11.72 -0.67 -15.13
C VAL A 54 -12.45 -0.86 -13.81
N GLU A 55 -13.75 -0.64 -13.83
CA GLU A 55 -14.58 -0.88 -12.64
C GLU A 55 -14.67 -2.39 -12.36
N PRO A 56 -14.65 -2.82 -11.09
CA PRO A 56 -14.77 -4.22 -10.75
C PRO A 56 -16.16 -4.75 -11.10
N ARG A 57 -16.19 -5.99 -11.60
CA ARG A 57 -17.46 -6.68 -11.83
C ARG A 57 -18.11 -7.01 -10.49
N TYR A 58 -19.40 -6.75 -10.34
CA TYR A 58 -20.13 -7.11 -9.13
C TYR A 58 -20.30 -8.64 -9.02
N PRO A 59 -20.02 -9.28 -7.87
CA PRO A 59 -20.32 -10.69 -7.67
C PRO A 59 -21.83 -10.97 -7.77
N ILE A 60 -22.21 -11.96 -8.59
CA ILE A 60 -23.63 -12.27 -8.86
C ILE A 60 -24.39 -12.60 -7.56
N GLU A 61 -23.79 -13.39 -6.67
CA GLU A 61 -24.43 -13.79 -5.42
C GLU A 61 -24.61 -12.62 -4.43
N ALA A 62 -23.66 -11.67 -4.41
CA ALA A 62 -23.79 -10.46 -3.61
C ALA A 62 -24.89 -9.55 -4.19
N ALA A 63 -24.95 -9.41 -5.51
CA ALA A 63 -25.98 -8.61 -6.20
C ALA A 63 -27.39 -9.15 -5.94
N LYS A 64 -27.60 -10.47 -6.02
CA LYS A 64 -28.90 -11.12 -5.72
C LYS A 64 -29.37 -10.87 -4.28
N LYS A 65 -28.42 -10.74 -3.35
CA LYS A 65 -28.68 -10.52 -1.92
C LYS A 65 -28.65 -9.05 -1.52
N SER A 66 -28.47 -8.14 -2.48
CA SER A 66 -28.31 -6.71 -2.24
C SER A 66 -27.17 -6.34 -1.27
N ILE A 67 -26.15 -7.18 -1.15
CA ILE A 67 -25.02 -6.98 -0.22
C ILE A 67 -24.07 -5.97 -0.83
N SER A 68 -23.85 -4.83 -0.16
CA SER A 68 -22.84 -3.84 -0.54
C SER A 68 -21.55 -4.00 0.28
N GLY A 69 -20.46 -3.42 -0.21
CA GLY A 69 -19.17 -3.53 0.46
C GLY A 69 -18.06 -2.71 -0.16
N CYS A 70 -16.83 -2.95 0.30
CA CYS A 70 -15.64 -2.27 -0.19
C CYS A 70 -14.42 -3.16 -0.07
N VAL A 71 -13.42 -2.87 -0.89
CA VAL A 71 -12.09 -3.49 -0.84
C VAL A 71 -11.04 -2.41 -0.86
N GLU A 72 -10.10 -2.51 0.05
CA GLU A 72 -8.91 -1.68 0.13
C GLU A 72 -7.69 -2.56 -0.18
N LEU A 73 -6.90 -2.18 -1.16
CA LEU A 73 -5.76 -2.96 -1.63
C LEU A 73 -4.52 -2.10 -1.83
N ALA A 74 -3.35 -2.72 -1.68
CA ALA A 74 -2.09 -2.18 -2.15
C ALA A 74 -1.68 -2.90 -3.44
N THR A 75 -1.16 -2.15 -4.43
CA THR A 75 -0.67 -2.70 -5.71
C THR A 75 0.58 -1.95 -6.12
N LEU A 76 1.55 -2.66 -6.70
CA LEU A 76 2.70 -2.04 -7.34
C LEU A 76 2.30 -1.57 -8.75
N ILE A 77 2.47 -0.29 -9.06
CA ILE A 77 2.51 0.19 -10.43
C ILE A 77 3.96 0.05 -10.90
N ASN A 78 4.20 -0.82 -11.87
CA ASN A 78 5.55 -1.02 -12.40
C ASN A 78 5.94 0.07 -13.41
N SER A 79 7.20 0.05 -13.87
CA SER A 79 7.74 1.04 -14.81
C SER A 79 7.06 1.08 -16.18
N GLN A 80 6.22 0.08 -16.50
CA GLN A 80 5.38 0.07 -17.71
C GLN A 80 3.98 0.66 -17.49
N GLY A 81 3.68 1.19 -16.29
CA GLY A 81 2.35 1.68 -15.95
C GLY A 81 1.31 0.57 -15.85
N LYS A 82 1.70 -0.63 -15.40
CA LYS A 82 0.82 -1.77 -15.16
C LYS A 82 0.83 -2.15 -13.69
N ALA A 83 -0.30 -2.67 -13.20
CA ALA A 83 -0.36 -3.31 -11.90
C ALA A 83 0.48 -4.59 -11.90
N GLN A 84 1.26 -4.80 -10.84
CA GLN A 84 2.08 -5.98 -10.60
C GLN A 84 1.80 -6.53 -9.21
N GLY A 85 0.93 -7.53 -9.15
CA GLY A 85 0.47 -8.12 -7.89
C GLY A 85 -0.44 -7.18 -7.10
N TYR A 86 -0.99 -7.69 -5.99
CA TYR A 86 -1.79 -6.92 -5.05
C TYR A 86 -1.72 -7.56 -3.67
N LYS A 87 -2.06 -6.77 -2.65
CA LYS A 87 -2.33 -7.23 -1.29
C LYS A 87 -3.64 -6.61 -0.82
N VAL A 88 -4.58 -7.44 -0.38
CA VAL A 88 -5.78 -6.94 0.31
C VAL A 88 -5.36 -6.40 1.67
N ILE A 89 -5.65 -5.13 1.92
CA ILE A 89 -5.37 -4.45 3.19
C ILE A 89 -6.56 -4.57 4.12
N SER A 90 -7.77 -4.38 3.60
CA SER A 90 -9.03 -4.61 4.30
C SER A 90 -10.14 -4.86 3.28
N SER A 91 -11.20 -5.57 3.69
CA SER A 91 -12.41 -5.67 2.89
C SER A 91 -13.64 -5.89 3.77
N TYR A 92 -14.78 -5.49 3.25
CA TYR A 92 -16.06 -5.70 3.89
C TYR A 92 -17.16 -6.02 2.86
N PRO A 93 -17.99 -7.05 3.10
CA PRO A 93 -17.70 -8.18 3.96
C PRO A 93 -16.43 -8.90 3.50
N GLU A 94 -15.68 -9.45 4.43
CA GLU A 94 -14.37 -10.05 4.16
C GLU A 94 -14.48 -11.14 3.08
N GLY A 95 -13.60 -11.06 2.06
CA GLY A 95 -13.49 -12.07 1.00
C GLY A 95 -14.60 -12.06 -0.06
N VAL A 96 -15.69 -11.29 0.12
CA VAL A 96 -16.82 -11.28 -0.83
C VAL A 96 -16.46 -10.61 -2.15
N PHE A 97 -15.66 -9.54 -2.09
CA PHE A 97 -15.39 -8.66 -3.24
C PHE A 97 -13.91 -8.69 -3.69
N ASP A 98 -13.02 -9.31 -2.91
CA ASP A 98 -11.57 -9.24 -3.04
C ASP A 98 -11.07 -9.67 -4.43
N ASN A 99 -11.55 -10.82 -4.92
CA ASN A 99 -11.16 -11.35 -6.23
C ASN A 99 -11.61 -10.43 -7.38
N ASN A 100 -12.79 -9.83 -7.24
CA ASN A 100 -13.35 -8.93 -8.24
C ASN A 100 -12.60 -7.59 -8.29
N ALA A 101 -12.20 -7.07 -7.12
CA ALA A 101 -11.35 -5.89 -7.01
C ALA A 101 -9.96 -6.16 -7.60
N ALA A 102 -9.33 -7.28 -7.23
CA ALA A 102 -8.03 -7.68 -7.76
C ALA A 102 -8.02 -7.83 -9.28
N ALA A 103 -9.04 -8.52 -9.83
CA ALA A 103 -9.19 -8.68 -11.28
C ALA A 103 -9.33 -7.32 -11.99
N ALA A 104 -10.02 -6.36 -11.39
CA ALA A 104 -10.17 -5.02 -11.94
C ALA A 104 -8.84 -4.26 -11.96
N VAL A 105 -8.11 -4.22 -10.84
CA VAL A 105 -6.81 -3.53 -10.72
C VAL A 105 -5.79 -4.07 -11.71
N GLY A 106 -5.76 -5.38 -11.95
CA GLY A 106 -4.89 -5.99 -12.96
C GLY A 106 -5.11 -5.44 -14.39
N LEU A 107 -6.27 -4.87 -14.66
CA LEU A 107 -6.64 -4.30 -15.96
C LEU A 107 -6.48 -2.77 -16.03
N TRP A 108 -6.16 -2.11 -14.92
CA TRP A 108 -5.87 -0.68 -14.90
C TRP A 108 -4.55 -0.39 -15.60
N ARG A 109 -4.45 0.79 -16.21
CA ARG A 109 -3.22 1.28 -16.85
C ARG A 109 -2.96 2.70 -16.42
N TRP A 110 -1.69 3.01 -16.22
CA TRP A 110 -1.19 4.31 -15.86
C TRP A 110 -0.21 4.82 -16.91
N LYS A 111 -0.07 6.14 -17.00
CA LYS A 111 1.06 6.80 -17.66
C LYS A 111 1.86 7.56 -16.61
N ALA A 112 3.17 7.65 -16.78
CA ALA A 112 3.98 8.49 -15.91
C ALA A 112 3.59 9.96 -16.08
N THR A 113 3.62 10.70 -14.99
CA THR A 113 3.49 12.17 -14.99
C THR A 113 4.79 12.81 -15.47
N THR A 114 4.79 14.14 -15.63
CA THR A 114 6.01 14.90 -15.92
C THR A 114 7.04 14.83 -14.80
N GLU A 115 6.60 14.63 -13.56
CA GLU A 115 7.50 14.51 -12.40
C GLU A 115 8.17 13.12 -12.33
N ASN A 116 7.52 12.08 -12.86
CA ASN A 116 8.06 10.72 -12.86
C ASN A 116 8.87 10.39 -14.13
N THR A 117 9.90 11.19 -14.40
CA THR A 117 10.73 11.09 -15.61
C THR A 117 11.43 9.74 -15.80
N SER A 118 11.69 9.02 -14.70
CA SER A 118 12.37 7.72 -14.72
C SER A 118 11.40 6.52 -14.65
N ASN A 119 10.08 6.75 -14.75
CA ASN A 119 9.04 5.71 -14.60
C ASN A 119 9.24 4.87 -13.31
N GLN A 120 9.55 5.54 -12.20
CA GLN A 120 9.78 4.89 -10.92
C GLN A 120 8.56 4.05 -10.51
N PRO A 121 8.76 2.77 -10.16
CA PRO A 121 7.70 1.93 -9.63
C PRO A 121 7.17 2.47 -8.30
N VAL A 122 5.85 2.47 -8.15
CA VAL A 122 5.17 2.99 -6.96
C VAL A 122 4.27 1.92 -6.38
N LEU A 123 4.49 1.55 -5.12
CA LEU A 123 3.52 0.78 -4.36
C LEU A 123 2.43 1.74 -3.88
N THR A 124 1.21 1.58 -4.37
CA THR A 124 0.09 2.51 -4.11
C THR A 124 -1.09 1.81 -3.47
N TYR A 125 -1.98 2.60 -2.88
CA TYR A 125 -3.22 2.18 -2.29
C TYR A 125 -4.41 2.50 -3.18
N LEU A 126 -5.34 1.56 -3.33
CA LEU A 126 -6.61 1.73 -4.02
C LEU A 126 -7.78 1.30 -3.12
N LYS A 127 -8.89 2.03 -3.19
CA LYS A 127 -10.17 1.64 -2.59
C LYS A 127 -11.23 1.51 -3.68
N MET A 128 -11.99 0.43 -3.63
CA MET A 128 -13.10 0.14 -4.53
C MET A 128 -14.36 -0.13 -3.72
N ASP A 129 -15.44 0.59 -4.03
CA ASP A 129 -16.74 0.40 -3.38
C ASP A 129 -17.66 -0.42 -4.31
N PHE A 130 -18.37 -1.38 -3.73
CA PHE A 130 -19.33 -2.26 -4.38
C PHE A 130 -20.72 -1.93 -3.85
N MET A 131 -21.44 -1.04 -4.53
CA MET A 131 -22.75 -0.57 -4.08
C MET A 131 -23.86 -1.03 -5.03
N VAL A 132 -24.97 -1.51 -4.49
CA VAL A 132 -26.16 -1.85 -5.30
C VAL A 132 -26.96 -0.63 -5.74
N SER A 133 -26.75 0.51 -5.08
CA SER A 133 -27.35 1.79 -5.44
C SER A 133 -26.29 2.90 -5.40
N PRO A 134 -26.47 4.01 -6.15
CA PRO A 134 -25.54 5.15 -6.12
C PRO A 134 -25.46 5.85 -4.75
N LYS A 135 -26.46 5.64 -3.90
CA LYS A 135 -26.58 6.22 -2.55
C LYS A 135 -26.92 5.10 -1.57
N PRO A 136 -25.91 4.33 -1.11
CA PRO A 136 -26.15 3.24 -0.18
C PRO A 136 -26.69 3.79 1.15
N THR A 137 -27.81 3.24 1.60
CA THR A 137 -28.39 3.50 2.93
C THR A 137 -28.15 2.35 3.90
N ASP A 138 -27.42 1.33 3.46
CA ASP A 138 -27.06 0.15 4.21
C ASP A 138 -26.13 0.54 5.38
N ALA A 139 -26.60 0.35 6.61
CA ALA A 139 -25.89 0.73 7.82
C ALA A 139 -24.56 -0.02 8.00
N GLU A 140 -24.53 -1.27 7.56
CA GLU A 140 -23.37 -2.16 7.60
C GLU A 140 -22.28 -1.65 6.64
N TYR A 141 -22.66 -1.35 5.39
CA TYR A 141 -21.74 -0.69 4.45
C TYR A 141 -21.24 0.66 5.00
N LEU A 142 -22.13 1.50 5.53
CA LEU A 142 -21.74 2.82 6.02
C LEU A 142 -20.75 2.74 7.19
N ALA A 143 -20.91 1.77 8.09
CA ALA A 143 -20.05 1.58 9.26
C ALA A 143 -18.63 1.12 8.88
N HIS A 144 -18.51 0.30 7.82
CA HIS A 144 -17.23 -0.32 7.44
C HIS A 144 -16.52 0.35 6.26
N CYS A 145 -17.27 0.95 5.33
CA CYS A 145 -16.74 1.42 4.06
C CYS A 145 -16.73 2.95 3.90
N SER A 146 -17.61 3.69 4.56
CA SER A 146 -17.62 5.15 4.44
C SER A 146 -16.45 5.78 5.19
N LYS A 147 -15.78 6.75 4.54
CA LYS A 147 -14.59 7.46 5.07
C LYS A 147 -14.85 8.37 6.28
N ASN A 148 -16.02 8.30 6.93
CA ASN A 148 -16.34 9.14 8.09
C ASN A 148 -15.84 8.53 9.40
N LYS A 149 -14.54 8.22 9.47
CA LYS A 149 -13.84 8.18 10.76
C LYS A 149 -13.04 9.48 10.86
N THR A 150 -13.72 10.48 11.44
CA THR A 150 -13.11 11.67 12.04
C THR A 150 -12.09 11.28 13.10
#